data_AF-A0A4Y2S5W3-F1
#
_entry.id   AF-A0A4Y2S5W3-F1
#
_cell.length_a   1.000
_cell.length_b   1.000
_cell.length_c   1.000
_cell.angle_alpha   90.00
_cell.angle_beta   90.00
_cell.angle_gamma   90.00
#
_symmetry.space_group_name_H-M   'P 1'
#
loop_
_entity.id
_entity.type
_entity.pdbx_description
1 polymer ?
#
loop_
_entity_poly.entity_id
_entity_poly.type
_entity_poly.pdbx_seq_one_letter_code
_entity_poly.pdbx_strand_id
1 'polypeptide(L)' 'MQIESVQLWSDSTIALAWINTPPNLLKTFISNRVSQIQQLTKDFQSKHIPSECNPADLISHGLDVKALGANDLW' A
#
# COMPACT_ATOMS: atom_id res chain seq x y z
N MET A 1 -11.75 10.43 18.33
CA MET A 1 -11.14 9.13 18.01
C MET A 1 -9.64 9.34 17.94
N GLN A 2 -8.85 8.70 18.80
CA GLN A 2 -7.39 8.72 18.71
C GLN A 2 -6.94 7.50 17.91
N ILE A 3 -5.99 7.68 16.99
CA ILE A 3 -5.38 6.58 16.22
C ILE A 3 -4.15 6.11 17.01
N GLU A 4 -4.15 4.85 17.43
CA GLU A 4 -3.07 4.27 18.23
C GLU A 4 -1.87 3.82 17.38
N SER A 5 -2.12 3.32 16.17
CA SER A 5 -1.09 2.89 15.23
C SER A 5 -1.59 2.90 13.79
N VAL A 6 -0.65 2.93 12.85
CA VAL A 6 -0.92 2.84 11.40
C VAL A 6 -0.02 1.76 10.81
N GLN A 7 -0.59 0.90 9.97
CA GLN A 7 0.14 -0.12 9.22
C GLN A 7 -0.16 0.04 7.73
N LEU A 8 0.85 -0.17 6.89
CA LEU A 8 0.71 -0.09 5.44
C LEU A 8 0.82 -1.49 4.85
N TRP A 9 -0.15 -1.88 4.04
CA TRP A 9 -0.19 -3.19 3.39
C TRP A 9 -0.19 -3.03 1.88
N SER A 10 0.50 -3.93 1.20
CA SER A 10 0.48 -4.06 -0.25
C SER A 10 0.70 -5.53 -0.61
N ASP A 11 0.00 -6.00 -1.64
CA ASP A 11 0.23 -7.31 -2.23
C ASP A 11 1.33 -7.31 -3.29
N SER A 12 1.74 -6.12 -3.75
CA SER A 12 2.80 -5.95 -4.72
C SER A 12 4.18 -6.06 -4.07
N THR A 13 4.75 -7.27 -4.09
CA THR A 13 6.12 -7.52 -3.62
C THR A 13 7.16 -6.65 -4.32
N ILE A 14 6.98 -6.34 -5.61
CA ILE A 14 7.88 -5.45 -6.35
C ILE A 14 7.79 -4.00 -5.86
N ALA A 15 6.58 -3.50 -5.56
CA ALA A 15 6.42 -2.16 -5.01
C ALA A 15 7.05 -2.07 -3.61
N LEU A 16 6.83 -3.07 -2.76
CA LEU A 16 7.47 -3.16 -1.44
C LEU A 16 9.00 -3.20 -1.54
N ALA A 17 9.56 -3.95 -2.50
CA ALA A 17 10.99 -3.98 -2.73
C ALA A 17 11.54 -2.59 -3.11
N TRP A 18 10.85 -1.85 -3.98
CA TRP A 18 11.24 -0.47 -4.31
C TRP A 18 11.12 0.48 -3.12
N ILE A 19 10.03 0.39 -2.34
CA ILE A 19 9.82 1.23 -1.16
C ILE A 19 10.94 1.02 -0.13
N ASN A 20 11.49 -0.19 -0.03
CA ASN A 20 12.59 -0.50 0.88
C ASN A 20 13.99 -0.23 0.28
N THR A 21 14.07 0.24 -0.96
CA THR A 21 15.34 0.56 -1.62
C THR A 21 15.64 2.05 -1.50
N PRO A 22 16.90 2.46 -1.22
CA PRO A 22 17.30 3.85 -1.30
C PRO A 22 16.94 4.49 -2.67
N PRO A 23 16.23 5.64 -2.71
CA PRO A 23 15.72 6.19 -3.95
C PRO A 23 16.79 6.48 -5.01
N ASN A 24 18.01 6.80 -4.60
CA ASN A 24 19.14 7.09 -5.50
C ASN A 24 19.62 5.87 -6.30
N LEU A 25 19.19 4.66 -5.92
CA LEU A 25 19.48 3.42 -6.66
C LEU A 25 18.40 3.08 -7.70
N LEU A 26 17.31 3.83 -7.74
CA LEU A 26 16.14 3.58 -8.60
C LEU A 26 16.11 4.54 -9.79
N LYS A 27 15.47 4.13 -10.89
CA LYS A 27 15.21 5.02 -12.04
C LYS A 27 14.40 6.23 -11.60
N THR A 28 14.66 7.41 -12.18
CA THR A 28 14.09 8.72 -11.77
C THR A 28 12.58 8.68 -11.50
N PHE A 29 11.80 8.04 -12.37
CA PHE A 29 10.35 7.93 -12.21
C PHE A 29 9.93 7.18 -10.93
N ILE A 30 10.63 6.10 -10.59
CA ILE A 30 10.38 5.30 -9.38
C ILE A 30 11.00 6.00 -8.17
N SER A 31 12.22 6.51 -8.30
CA SER A 31 12.96 7.26 -7.27
C SER A 31 12.14 8.40 -6.69
N ASN A 32 11.51 9.21 -7.54
CA ASN A 32 10.69 10.35 -7.10
C ASN A 32 9.49 9.90 -6.24
N ARG A 33 8.83 8.80 -6.63
CA ARG A 33 7.69 8.25 -5.88
C ARG A 33 8.12 7.61 -4.57
N VAL A 34 9.17 6.80 -4.60
CA VAL A 34 9.72 6.15 -3.40
C VAL A 34 10.18 7.20 -2.40
N SER A 35 10.83 8.28 -2.83
CA SER A 35 11.23 9.37 -1.94
C SER A 35 10.03 10.01 -1.24
N GLN A 36 8.95 10.29 -1.97
CA GLN A 36 7.72 10.84 -1.39
C GLN A 36 7.06 9.87 -0.41
N ILE A 37 6.97 8.58 -0.76
CA ILE A 37 6.42 7.54 0.11
C ILE A 37 7.25 7.47 1.40
N GLN A 38 8.57 7.28 1.30
CA GLN A 38 9.46 7.18 2.47
C GLN A 38 9.39 8.43 3.36
N GLN A 39 9.26 9.64 2.78
CA GLN A 39 9.10 10.87 3.56
C GLN A 39 7.78 10.91 4.33
N LEU A 40 6.67 10.50 3.71
CA LEU A 40 5.34 10.50 4.30
C LEU A 40 5.13 9.36 5.29
N THR A 41 5.85 8.26 5.11
CA THR A 41 5.64 7.01 5.86
C THR A 41 6.84 6.62 6.71
N LYS A 42 7.73 7.56 7.04
CA LYS A 42 8.97 7.31 7.81
C LYS A 42 8.76 6.55 9.13
N ASP A 43 7.59 6.73 9.75
CA ASP A 43 7.23 6.16 11.05
C ASP A 43 6.32 4.92 10.90
N PHE A 44 6.04 4.48 9.67
CA PHE A 44 5.14 3.35 9.38
C PHE A 44 5.89 2.22 8.69
N GLN A 45 5.51 0.99 9.04
CA GLN A 45 6.04 -0.20 8.39
C GLN A 45 5.12 -0.66 7.25
N SER A 46 5.73 -0.93 6.10
CA SER A 46 5.07 -1.56 4.95
C SER A 46 5.21 -3.08 5.04
N LYS A 47 4.10 -3.79 4.88
CA LYS A 47 4.01 -5.26 4.97
C LYS A 47 3.35 -5.84 3.74
N HIS A 48 3.69 -7.10 3.46
CA HIS A 48 3.05 -7.88 2.40
C HIS A 48 1.77 -8.54 2.88
N ILE A 49 0.73 -8.51 2.06
CA ILE A 49 -0.50 -9.29 2.22
C ILE A 49 -0.80 -10.05 0.92
N PRO A 50 -1.34 -11.28 0.93
CA PRO A 50 -1.78 -11.94 -0.31
C PRO A 50 -2.86 -11.11 -1.03
N SER A 51 -2.90 -11.15 -2.36
CA SER A 51 -3.88 -10.40 -3.17
C SER A 51 -5.33 -10.77 -2.82
N GLU A 52 -5.59 -12.04 -2.50
CA GLU A 52 -6.93 -12.50 -2.08
C GLU A 52 -7.38 -11.89 -0.74
N CYS A 53 -6.43 -11.36 0.03
CA CYS A 53 -6.67 -10.71 1.30
C CYS A 53 -6.52 -9.17 1.21
N ASN A 54 -6.35 -8.60 0.01
CA ASN A 54 -6.18 -7.17 -0.17
C ASN A 54 -7.53 -6.47 -0.46
N PRO A 55 -8.16 -5.80 0.51
CA PRO A 55 -9.42 -5.08 0.26
C PRO A 55 -9.31 -3.96 -0.78
N ALA A 56 -8.11 -3.41 -0.99
CA ALA A 56 -7.90 -2.37 -2.00
C ALA A 56 -8.20 -2.86 -3.43
N ASP A 57 -8.06 -4.16 -3.68
CA ASP A 57 -8.36 -4.77 -4.97
C ASP A 57 -9.86 -4.77 -5.28
N LEU A 58 -10.72 -4.89 -4.26
CA LEU A 58 -12.17 -4.82 -4.47
C LEU A 58 -12.57 -3.47 -5.08
N ILE A 59 -12.00 -2.39 -4.55
CA ILE A 59 -12.29 -1.04 -5.03
C ILE A 59 -11.61 -0.79 -6.39
N SER A 60 -10.35 -1.22 -6.56
CA SER A 60 -9.62 -1.00 -7.81
C SER A 60 -10.20 -1.79 -9.00
N HIS A 61 -10.83 -2.93 -8.74
CA HIS A 61 -11.58 -3.71 -9.73
C HIS A 61 -13.02 -3.22 -9.98
N GLY A 62 -13.45 -2.16 -9.28
CA GLY A 62 -14.73 -1.51 -9.54
C GLY A 62 -15.93 -2.24 -8.92
N LEU A 63 -15.75 -2.87 -7.74
CA LEU A 63 -16.88 -3.42 -6.98
C LEU A 63 -17.89 -2.31 -6.66
N ASP A 64 -19.19 -2.60 -6.86
CA ASP A 64 -20.26 -1.68 -6.53
C ASP A 64 -20.29 -1.35 -5.02
N VAL A 65 -20.63 -0.12 -4.66
CA VAL A 65 -20.63 0.37 -3.27
C VAL A 65 -21.53 -0.47 -2.35
N LYS A 66 -22.68 -0.96 -2.85
CA LYS A 66 -23.57 -1.82 -2.05
C LYS A 66 -22.93 -3.18 -1.80
N ALA A 67 -22.23 -3.73 -2.81
CA ALA A 67 -21.51 -4.98 -2.67
C ALA A 67 -20.28 -4.85 -1.77
N LEU A 68 -19.60 -3.69 -1.81
CA LEU A 68 -18.49 -3.37 -0.91
C LEU A 68 -18.94 -3.35 0.56
N GLY A 69 -20.08 -2.71 0.85
CA GLY A 69 -20.61 -2.66 2.22
C GLY A 69 -21.10 -4.00 2.78
N ALA A 70 -21.22 -5.03 1.94
CA ALA A 70 -21.60 -6.39 2.32
C ALA A 70 -20.43 -7.38 2.22
N ASN A 71 -19.21 -6.91 1.96
CA ASN A 71 -18.04 -7.75 1.74
C ASN A 71 -17.24 -7.91 3.03
N ASP A 72 -17.01 -9.15 3.47
CA ASP A 72 -16.29 -9.44 4.72
C ASP A 72 -14.78 -9.12 4.67
N LEU A 73 -14.22 -8.86 3.49
CA LEU A 73 -12.83 -8.47 3.31
C LEU A 73 -12.61 -6.95 3.48
N TRP A 74 -13.66 -6.13 3.31
CA TRP A 74 -13.62 -4.67 3.42
C TRP A 74 -13.95 -4.18 4.84
#